data_AF-A0A1M5MI91-F1
#
_entry.id   AF-A0A1M5MI91-F1
#
_cell.length_a   1.000
_cell.length_b   1.000
_cell.length_c   1.000
_cell.angle_alpha   90.00
_cell.angle_beta   90.00
_cell.angle_gamma   90.00
#
_symmetry.space_group_name_H-M   'P 1'
#
loop_
_entity.id
_entity.type
_entity.pdbx_description
1 polymer ?
#
loop_
_entity_poly.entity_id
_entity_poly.type
_entity_poly.pdbx_seq_one_letter_code
_entity_poly.pdbx_strand_id
1 'polypeptide(L)'
;MLIFLDIDGVMVQGSSWKSVESLSDGFYKFSPRAVLGLQEIISGTKASIILTTSHKNRFTPKQWKVIFHNRGIDVSSIEKLQTRKIYPNRKEEILTWHKRHKNIKDFVIIDDDKSLNGLPEELKKKLILTNSSIGLTSENALQAIKVLKPKKWKNTIIKSLSV
;
A
#
# COMPACT_ATOMS: atom_id res chain seq x y z
N MET A 1 3.92 -5.83 10.92
CA MET A 1 4.00 -5.81 9.45
C MET A 1 3.54 -4.45 8.97
N LEU A 2 4.13 -3.92 7.90
CA LEU A 2 3.81 -2.59 7.37
C LEU A 2 3.48 -2.65 5.87
N ILE A 3 2.51 -1.82 5.44
CA ILE A 3 2.21 -1.57 4.03
C ILE A 3 2.60 -0.13 3.74
N PHE A 4 3.60 0.06 2.88
CA PHE A 4 3.95 1.36 2.32
C PHE A 4 3.02 1.58 1.14
N LEU A 5 2.08 2.50 1.28
CA LEU A 5 0.92 2.59 0.40
C LEU A 5 0.88 3.95 -0.31
N ASP A 6 0.96 3.91 -1.64
CA ASP A 6 0.49 5.00 -2.48
C ASP A 6 -1.04 4.98 -2.67
N ILE A 7 -1.61 6.09 -3.13
CA ILE A 7 -3.05 6.23 -3.36
C ILE A 7 -3.35 6.39 -4.85
N ASP A 8 -2.63 7.25 -5.56
CA ASP A 8 -2.88 7.53 -6.97
C ASP A 8 -2.30 6.39 -7.81
N GLY A 9 -3.03 5.88 -8.78
CA GLY A 9 -2.64 4.66 -9.51
C GLY A 9 -2.67 3.35 -8.69
N VAL A 10 -2.99 3.41 -7.39
CA VAL A 10 -3.14 2.25 -6.50
C VAL A 10 -4.58 2.10 -6.01
N MET A 11 -5.04 3.04 -5.18
CA MET A 11 -6.39 3.05 -4.60
C MET A 11 -7.37 3.84 -5.47
N VAL A 12 -6.86 4.84 -6.18
CA VAL A 12 -7.55 5.69 -7.13
C VAL A 12 -6.95 5.44 -8.52
N GLN A 13 -7.78 5.28 -9.54
CA GLN A 13 -7.28 5.08 -10.90
C GLN A 13 -6.69 6.38 -11.46
N GLY A 14 -5.46 6.30 -11.99
CA GLY A 14 -4.80 7.38 -12.69
C GLY A 14 -5.24 7.45 -14.14
N SER A 15 -6.45 7.94 -14.41
CA SER A 15 -6.90 8.20 -15.78
C SER A 15 -7.16 9.69 -15.99
N SER A 16 -6.42 10.31 -16.92
CA SER A 16 -6.48 11.76 -17.21
C SER A 16 -7.83 12.24 -17.73
N TRP A 17 -8.68 11.33 -18.22
CA TRP A 17 -9.97 11.64 -18.87
C TRP A 17 -11.19 11.41 -17.97
N LYS A 18 -11.03 10.87 -16.76
CA LYS A 18 -12.14 10.62 -15.84
C LYS A 18 -11.88 11.32 -14.52
N SER A 19 -12.73 12.27 -14.18
CA SER A 19 -12.69 12.90 -12.86
C SER A 19 -12.95 11.85 -11.78
N VAL A 20 -12.10 11.86 -10.76
CA VAL A 20 -12.29 10.98 -9.61
C VAL A 20 -13.36 11.60 -8.72
N GLU A 21 -14.40 10.83 -8.41
CA GLU A 21 -15.47 11.24 -7.51
C GLU A 21 -14.88 11.64 -6.16
N SER A 22 -15.10 12.89 -5.73
CA SER A 22 -14.78 13.32 -4.37
C SER A 22 -15.96 13.03 -3.46
N LEU A 23 -15.69 12.50 -2.27
CA LEU A 23 -16.70 12.24 -1.25
C LEU A 23 -16.80 13.40 -0.26
N SER A 24 -17.83 13.37 0.59
CA SER A 24 -18.13 14.41 1.58
C SER A 24 -17.05 14.60 2.65
N ASP A 25 -16.15 13.62 2.83
CA ASP A 25 -14.99 13.73 3.70
C ASP A 25 -13.81 14.50 3.08
N GLY A 26 -14.00 15.07 1.88
CA GLY A 26 -13.03 15.91 1.20
C GLY A 26 -11.90 15.15 0.50
N PHE A 27 -12.08 13.83 0.31
CA PHE A 27 -11.13 12.99 -0.41
C PHE A 27 -11.78 12.11 -1.48
N TYR A 28 -10.95 11.57 -2.36
CA TYR A 28 -11.39 10.76 -3.49
C TYR A 28 -11.98 9.42 -3.07
N LYS A 29 -12.98 8.95 -3.82
CA LYS A 29 -13.49 7.59 -3.73
C LYS A 29 -12.42 6.60 -4.18
N PHE A 30 -12.26 5.52 -3.42
CA PHE A 30 -11.37 4.43 -3.83
C PHE A 30 -12.08 3.47 -4.77
N SER A 31 -11.31 2.86 -5.67
CA SER A 31 -11.78 1.77 -6.51
C SER A 31 -12.26 0.62 -5.61
N PRO A 32 -13.49 0.09 -5.82
CA PRO A 32 -13.98 -1.05 -5.04
C PRO A 32 -13.05 -2.26 -5.10
N ARG A 33 -12.39 -2.49 -6.24
CA ARG A 33 -11.38 -3.54 -6.39
C ARG A 33 -10.18 -3.32 -5.49
N ALA A 34 -9.67 -2.09 -5.44
CA ALA A 34 -8.52 -1.75 -4.61
C ALA A 34 -8.86 -1.81 -3.12
N VAL A 35 -10.08 -1.41 -2.74
CA VAL A 35 -10.61 -1.58 -1.38
C VAL A 35 -10.59 -3.05 -0.97
N LEU A 36 -11.15 -3.94 -1.80
CA LEU A 36 -11.17 -5.38 -1.53
C LEU A 36 -9.75 -5.95 -1.41
N GLY A 37 -8.87 -5.61 -2.35
CA GLY A 37 -7.47 -6.08 -2.33
C GLY A 37 -6.71 -5.59 -1.10
N LEU A 38 -6.85 -4.32 -0.71
CA LEU A 38 -6.17 -3.80 0.47
C LEU A 38 -6.72 -4.42 1.77
N GLN A 39 -8.05 -4.55 1.87
CA GLN A 39 -8.68 -5.20 3.02
C GLN A 39 -8.27 -6.68 3.13
N GLU A 40 -8.10 -7.39 2.00
CA GLU A 40 -7.59 -8.77 1.99
C GLU A 40 -6.17 -8.85 2.56
N ILE A 41 -5.27 -7.95 2.16
CA ILE A 41 -3.92 -7.87 2.72
C ILE A 41 -3.98 -7.63 4.23
N ILE A 42 -4.78 -6.65 4.69
CA ILE A 42 -4.86 -6.28 6.10
C ILE A 42 -5.46 -7.41 6.93
N SER A 43 -6.57 -8.00 6.50
CA SER A 43 -7.20 -9.15 7.17
C SER A 43 -6.25 -10.34 7.25
N GLY A 44 -5.55 -10.61 6.14
CA GLY A 44 -4.61 -11.71 6.00
C GLY A 44 -3.30 -11.52 6.75
N THR A 45 -2.89 -10.30 7.10
CA THR A 45 -1.56 -10.04 7.68
C THR A 45 -1.55 -9.26 8.99
N LYS A 46 -2.65 -8.59 9.32
CA LYS A 46 -2.76 -7.59 10.39
C LYS A 46 -1.74 -6.45 10.26
N ALA A 47 -1.30 -6.16 9.04
CA ALA A 47 -0.36 -5.09 8.77
C ALA A 47 -1.00 -3.71 8.99
N SER A 48 -0.19 -2.78 9.51
CA SER A 48 -0.51 -1.36 9.57
C SER A 48 -0.11 -0.65 8.28
N ILE A 49 -0.66 0.54 8.04
CA ILE A 49 -0.34 1.34 6.84
C ILE A 49 0.64 2.47 7.19
N ILE A 50 1.61 2.69 6.30
CA ILE A 50 2.40 3.92 6.21
C ILE A 50 2.12 4.54 4.85
N LEU A 51 1.47 5.70 4.84
CA LEU A 51 1.16 6.41 3.61
C LEU A 51 2.42 7.03 3.00
N THR A 52 2.68 6.72 1.74
CA THR A 52 3.77 7.31 0.95
C THR A 52 3.28 8.35 -0.05
N THR A 53 1.98 8.35 -0.38
CA THR A 53 1.29 9.31 -1.28
C THR A 53 1.65 10.78 -1.10
N SER A 54 1.58 11.53 -2.20
CA SER A 54 1.66 13.00 -2.22
C SER A 54 0.58 13.67 -1.36
N HIS A 55 -0.57 13.00 -1.18
CA HIS A 55 -1.68 13.51 -0.39
C HIS A 55 -1.48 13.40 1.11
N LYS A 56 -0.46 12.66 1.61
CA LYS A 56 -0.32 12.31 3.03
C LYS A 56 -0.47 13.51 3.98
N ASN A 57 0.01 14.69 3.61
CA ASN A 57 -0.04 15.89 4.46
C ASN A 57 -1.38 16.64 4.48
N ARG A 58 -2.34 16.28 3.62
CA ARG A 58 -3.70 16.88 3.62
C ARG A 58 -4.50 16.57 4.89
N PHE A 59 -4.22 15.42 5.51
CA PHE A 59 -4.96 14.93 6.67
C PHE A 59 -4.01 14.40 7.76
N THR A 60 -4.50 14.44 9.00
CA THR A 60 -3.84 13.78 10.13
C THR A 60 -3.98 12.25 10.05
N PRO A 61 -3.12 11.47 10.73
CA PRO A 61 -3.27 10.01 10.82
C PRO A 61 -4.68 9.55 11.25
N LYS A 62 -5.30 10.26 12.21
CA LYS A 62 -6.67 9.98 12.68
C LYS A 62 -7.71 10.22 11.58
N GLN A 63 -7.62 11.33 10.86
CA GLN A 63 -8.50 11.62 9.73
C GLN A 63 -8.32 10.61 8.59
N TRP A 64 -7.09 10.21 8.28
CA TRP A 64 -6.84 9.14 7.30
C TRP A 64 -7.51 7.83 7.70
N LYS A 65 -7.44 7.45 8.99
CA LYS A 65 -8.12 6.25 9.47
C LYS A 65 -9.63 6.32 9.26
N VAL A 66 -10.25 7.49 9.48
CA VAL A 66 -11.68 7.72 9.19
C VAL A 66 -11.96 7.63 7.68
N ILE A 67 -11.16 8.26 6.83
CA ILE A 67 -11.29 8.22 5.37
C ILE A 67 -11.24 6.76 4.85
N PHE A 68 -10.29 5.97 5.35
CA PHE A 68 -10.17 4.55 4.98
C PHE A 68 -11.35 3.74 5.49
N HIS A 69 -11.78 3.97 6.74
CA HIS A 69 -12.94 3.30 7.32
C HIS A 69 -14.23 3.58 6.53
N ASN A 70 -14.48 4.83 6.14
CA ASN A 70 -15.63 5.22 5.31
C ASN A 70 -15.64 4.52 3.93
N ARG A 71 -14.50 4.00 3.50
CA ARG A 71 -14.33 3.25 2.24
C ARG A 71 -14.33 1.74 2.46
N GLY A 72 -14.72 1.26 3.64
CA GLY A 72 -14.81 -0.16 3.97
C GLY A 72 -13.47 -0.81 4.33
N ILE A 73 -12.46 0.00 4.70
CA ILE A 73 -11.13 -0.50 5.07
C ILE A 73 -10.92 -0.34 6.58
N ASP A 74 -10.89 -1.46 7.29
CA ASP A 74 -10.60 -1.51 8.72
C ASP A 74 -9.13 -1.86 8.96
N VAL A 75 -8.39 -0.90 9.51
CA VAL A 75 -6.95 -0.99 9.78
C VAL A 75 -6.63 -0.54 11.20
N SER A 76 -5.72 -1.26 11.85
CA SER A 76 -5.31 -0.97 13.23
C SER A 76 -4.71 0.43 13.38
N SER A 77 -3.77 0.77 12.51
CA SER A 77 -3.14 2.09 12.47
C SER A 77 -2.77 2.51 11.05
N ILE A 78 -2.87 3.82 10.83
CA ILE A 78 -2.33 4.52 9.67
C ILE A 78 -1.33 5.53 10.20
N GLU A 79 -0.12 5.48 9.69
CA GLU A 79 0.89 6.50 9.85
C GLU A 79 1.23 7.09 8.48
N LYS A 80 2.06 8.14 8.49
CA LYS A 80 2.55 8.77 7.27
C LYS A 80 4.05 8.69 7.26
N LEU A 81 4.63 8.50 6.08
CA LEU A 81 6.07 8.63 5.96
C LEU A 81 6.47 10.07 6.33
N GLN A 82 7.11 10.22 7.49
CA GLN A 82 7.49 11.54 7.99
C GLN A 82 8.71 12.05 7.25
N THR A 83 8.51 13.08 6.44
CA THR A 83 9.61 13.72 5.73
C THR A 83 9.90 15.08 6.37
N ARG A 84 10.94 15.14 7.22
CA ARG A 84 11.51 16.43 7.67
C ARG A 84 12.21 17.20 6.54
N LYS A 85 12.36 16.58 5.37
CA LYS A 85 13.05 17.09 4.17
C LYS A 85 12.20 16.81 2.95
N ILE A 86 12.22 17.69 1.96
CA ILE A 86 11.64 17.41 0.65
C ILE A 86 12.55 16.41 -0.05
N TYR A 87 11.99 15.30 -0.52
CA TYR A 87 12.72 14.30 -1.30
C TYR A 87 12.42 14.47 -2.79
N PRO A 88 13.40 14.26 -3.67
CA PRO A 88 13.22 14.48 -5.10
C PRO A 88 12.24 13.49 -5.75
N ASN A 89 12.07 12.31 -5.16
CA ASN A 89 11.14 11.28 -5.62
C ASN A 89 10.83 10.27 -4.51
N ARG A 90 9.83 9.41 -4.76
CA ARG A 90 9.37 8.37 -3.84
C ARG A 90 10.47 7.37 -3.49
N LYS A 91 11.31 7.00 -4.46
CA LYS A 91 12.43 6.07 -4.28
C LYS A 91 13.39 6.57 -3.20
N GLU A 92 13.84 7.82 -3.27
CA GLU A 92 14.74 8.41 -2.27
C GLU A 92 14.10 8.53 -0.89
N GLU A 93 12.80 8.80 -0.84
CA GLU A 93 11.99 8.84 0.38
C GLU A 93 12.03 7.48 1.12
N ILE A 94 11.71 6.40 0.39
CA ILE A 94 11.69 5.03 0.90
C ILE A 94 13.10 4.56 1.29
N LEU A 95 14.11 4.84 0.47
CA LEU A 95 15.51 4.50 0.76
C LEU A 95 15.99 5.17 2.04
N THR A 96 15.64 6.44 2.23
CA THR A 96 16.05 7.16 3.43
C THR A 96 15.35 6.63 4.67
N TRP A 97 14.05 6.32 4.57
CA TRP A 97 13.34 5.67 5.66
C TRP A 97 13.96 4.32 6.01
N HIS A 98 14.26 3.48 5.01
CA HIS A 98 14.84 2.16 5.23
C HIS A 98 16.22 2.23 5.87
N LYS A 99 17.09 3.17 5.44
CA LYS A 99 18.40 3.40 6.05
C LYS A 99 18.33 3.75 7.54
N ARG A 100 17.25 4.41 7.97
CA ARG A 100 17.01 4.78 9.38
C ARG A 100 16.35 3.66 10.20
N HIS A 101 15.69 2.72 9.53
CA HIS A 101 14.93 1.63 10.15
C HIS A 101 15.40 0.26 9.64
N LYS A 102 16.73 0.05 9.56
CA LYS A 102 17.33 -1.18 8.99
C LYS A 102 16.86 -2.48 9.65
N ASN A 103 16.38 -2.41 10.88
CA ASN A 103 15.83 -3.54 11.64
C ASN A 103 14.40 -3.93 11.22
N ILE A 104 13.65 -3.05 10.56
CA ILE A 104 12.30 -3.34 10.11
C ILE A 104 12.37 -4.06 8.76
N LYS A 105 12.07 -5.36 8.78
CA LYS A 105 12.09 -6.23 7.59
C LYS A 105 10.70 -6.63 7.09
N ASP A 106 9.69 -6.60 7.95
CA ASP A 106 8.36 -7.12 7.63
C ASP A 106 7.46 -6.03 7.02
N PHE A 107 7.75 -5.65 5.78
CA PHE A 107 6.97 -4.68 5.03
C PHE A 107 6.87 -5.02 3.54
N VAL A 108 5.87 -4.44 2.90
CA VAL A 108 5.63 -4.43 1.45
C VAL A 108 5.44 -2.99 0.99
N ILE A 109 5.86 -2.68 -0.23
CA ILE A 109 5.65 -1.40 -0.91
C ILE A 109 4.62 -1.63 -2.03
N ILE A 110 3.57 -0.83 -2.08
CA ILE A 110 2.52 -0.89 -3.09
C ILE A 110 2.35 0.50 -3.70
N ASP A 111 2.69 0.61 -4.98
CA ASP A 111 2.88 1.88 -5.66
C ASP A 111 2.76 1.68 -7.18
N ASP A 112 2.39 2.70 -7.95
CA ASP A 112 2.39 2.65 -9.41
C ASP A 112 3.66 3.29 -10.03
N ASP A 113 4.46 4.01 -9.21
CA ASP A 113 5.66 4.71 -9.66
C ASP A 113 6.76 3.73 -10.14
N LYS A 114 6.91 3.66 -11.47
CA LYS A 114 7.91 2.81 -12.14
C LYS A 114 9.35 3.13 -11.74
N SER A 115 9.65 4.33 -11.23
CA SER A 115 10.99 4.70 -10.77
C SER A 115 11.46 3.81 -9.60
N LEU A 116 10.53 3.19 -8.86
CA LEU A 116 10.82 2.24 -7.80
C LEU A 116 11.48 0.94 -8.28
N ASN A 117 11.47 0.66 -9.59
CA ASN A 117 12.29 -0.41 -10.16
C ASN A 117 13.80 -0.20 -9.95
N GLY A 118 14.22 1.04 -9.68
CA GLY A 118 15.59 1.41 -9.33
C GLY A 118 15.93 1.22 -7.85
N LEU A 119 15.04 0.65 -7.03
CA LEU A 119 15.37 0.26 -5.66
C LEU A 119 16.41 -0.89 -5.66
N PRO A 120 17.30 -0.96 -4.64
CA PRO A 120 18.16 -2.11 -4.41
C PRO A 120 17.37 -3.42 -4.32
N GLU A 121 17.95 -4.53 -4.77
CA GLU A 121 17.29 -5.83 -4.89
C GLU A 121 16.54 -6.28 -3.63
N GLU A 122 17.10 -6.03 -2.46
CA GLU A 122 16.51 -6.37 -1.17
C GLU A 122 15.19 -5.63 -0.87
N LEU A 123 15.03 -4.40 -1.39
CA LEU A 123 13.78 -3.64 -1.32
C LEU A 123 12.87 -3.93 -2.50
N LYS A 124 13.45 -4.14 -3.69
CA LYS A 124 12.70 -4.47 -4.91
C LYS A 124 11.91 -5.77 -4.77
N LYS A 125 12.44 -6.75 -4.04
CA LYS A 125 11.72 -8.00 -3.68
C LYS A 125 10.48 -7.77 -2.78
N LYS A 126 10.32 -6.57 -2.22
CA LYS A 126 9.18 -6.15 -1.39
C LYS A 126 8.23 -5.21 -2.14
N LEU A 127 8.52 -4.88 -3.40
CA LEU A 127 7.73 -3.97 -4.21
C LEU A 127 6.68 -4.72 -5.01
N ILE A 128 5.44 -4.25 -4.93
CA ILE A 128 4.32 -4.63 -5.78
C ILE A 128 3.95 -3.39 -6.60
N LEU A 129 4.35 -3.38 -7.87
CA LEU A 129 3.98 -2.31 -8.79
C LEU A 129 2.57 -2.55 -9.33
N THR A 130 1.69 -1.56 -9.18
CA THR A 130 0.36 -1.57 -9.82
C THR A 130 0.43 -0.96 -11.21
N ASN A 131 -0.59 -1.24 -12.03
CA ASN A 131 -0.83 -0.46 -13.25
C ASN A 131 -1.74 0.71 -12.88
N SER A 132 -1.29 1.94 -13.13
CA SER A 132 -1.99 3.17 -12.71
C SER A 132 -3.43 3.28 -13.23
N SER A 133 -3.72 2.74 -14.42
CA SER A 133 -5.07 2.71 -15.00
C SER A 133 -5.99 1.66 -14.38
N ILE A 134 -5.42 0.65 -13.72
CA ILE A 134 -6.16 -0.49 -13.15
C ILE A 134 -6.31 -0.34 -11.63
N GLY A 135 -5.23 0.08 -10.95
CA GLY A 135 -5.11 0.09 -9.50
C GLY A 135 -4.68 -1.25 -8.91
N LEU A 136 -4.78 -1.37 -7.59
CA LEU A 136 -4.52 -2.59 -6.83
C LEU A 136 -5.54 -3.69 -7.18
N THR A 137 -5.05 -4.89 -7.53
CA THR A 137 -5.88 -6.06 -7.83
C THR A 137 -5.76 -7.16 -6.77
N SER A 138 -6.59 -8.20 -6.86
CA SER A 138 -6.52 -9.39 -6.02
C SER A 138 -5.19 -10.14 -6.21
N GLU A 139 -4.66 -10.21 -7.43
CA GLU A 139 -3.35 -10.83 -7.71
C GLU A 139 -2.22 -10.07 -6.99
N ASN A 140 -2.26 -8.74 -7.03
CA ASN A 140 -1.33 -7.90 -6.27
C ASN A 140 -1.47 -8.13 -4.76
N ALA A 141 -2.71 -8.24 -4.26
CA ALA A 141 -2.98 -8.52 -2.85
C ALA A 141 -2.37 -9.86 -2.39
N LEU A 142 -2.55 -10.92 -3.18
CA LEU A 142 -1.95 -12.23 -2.92
C LEU A 142 -0.42 -12.18 -2.93
N GLN A 143 0.19 -11.41 -3.84
CA GLN A 143 1.63 -11.21 -3.85
C GLN A 143 2.12 -10.46 -2.60
N ALA A 144 1.43 -9.39 -2.20
CA ALA A 144 1.74 -8.63 -1.00
C ALA A 144 1.65 -9.49 0.27
N ILE A 145 0.62 -10.35 0.38
CA ILE A 145 0.49 -11.30 1.49
C ILE A 145 1.66 -12.28 1.51
N LYS A 146 2.09 -12.81 0.36
CA LYS A 146 3.26 -13.70 0.27
C LYS A 146 4.56 -13.01 0.72
N VAL A 147 4.76 -11.74 0.33
CA VAL A 147 5.90 -10.93 0.79
C VAL A 147 5.89 -10.76 2.31
N LEU A 148 4.72 -10.50 2.90
CA LEU A 148 4.57 -10.30 4.35
C LEU A 148 4.56 -11.59 5.17
N LYS A 149 4.18 -12.73 4.57
CA LYS A 149 4.08 -14.04 5.23
C LYS A 149 4.80 -15.16 4.46
N PRO A 150 6.13 -15.08 4.27
CA PRO A 150 6.85 -16.01 3.42
C PRO A 150 6.84 -17.47 3.90
N LYS A 151 6.55 -17.73 5.19
CA LYS A 151 6.66 -19.08 5.81
C LYS A 151 5.33 -19.81 6.10
N LYS A 152 4.17 -19.13 6.12
CA LYS A 152 2.88 -19.79 6.45
C LYS A 152 2.06 -20.22 5.24
N TRP A 153 2.26 -19.62 4.06
CA TRP A 153 1.41 -19.87 2.89
C TRP A 153 1.57 -21.26 2.27
N LYS A 154 2.77 -21.88 2.38
CA LYS A 154 3.00 -23.25 1.87
C LYS A 154 2.15 -24.30 2.60
N ASN A 155 1.86 -24.10 3.89
CA ASN A 155 1.14 -25.11 4.69
C ASN A 155 -0.38 -25.03 4.56
N THR A 156 -0.93 -23.90 4.09
CA THR A 156 -2.38 -23.72 3.94
C THR A 156 -2.90 -24.30 2.62
N ILE A 157 -2.16 -24.13 1.50
CA ILE A 157 -2.56 -24.68 0.19
C ILE A 157 -2.53 -26.22 0.19
N ILE A 158 -1.53 -26.82 0.86
CA ILE A 158 -1.43 -28.29 0.92
C ILE A 158 -2.65 -28.86 1.67
N LYS A 159 -3.12 -28.21 2.74
CA LYS A 159 -4.31 -28.67 3.48
C LYS A 159 -5.63 -28.49 2.72
N SER A 160 -5.77 -27.48 1.85
CA SER A 160 -7.01 -27.24 1.10
C SER A 160 -7.16 -28.09 -0.17
N LEU A 161 -6.10 -28.77 -0.61
CA LEU A 161 -6.10 -29.69 -1.75
C LEU A 161 -6.04 -31.17 -1.34
N SER A 162 -6.09 -31.45 -0.03
CA SER A 162 -6.04 -32.79 0.56
C SER A 162 -7.43 -33.27 1.01
N VAL A 163 -8.51 -32.77 0.41
CA VAL A 163 -9.89 -33.21 0.68
C VAL A 163 -10.50 -33.74 -0.61
#